data_AF-A0AAU7DHF3-F1
#
_entry.id   AF-A0AAU7DHF3-F1
#
_cell.length_a   1.000
_cell.length_b   1.000
_cell.length_c   1.000
_cell.angle_alpha   90.00
_cell.angle_beta   90.00
_cell.angle_gamma   90.00
#
_symmetry.space_group_name_H-M   'P 1'
#
loop_
_entity.id
_entity.type
_entity.pdbx_description
1 polymer ?
#
loop_
_entity_poly.entity_id
_entity_poly.type
_entity_poly.pdbx_seq_one_letter_code
_entity_poly.pdbx_strand_id
1 'polypeptide(L)'
;MKQNPPQSQNSIQLLKLILLAVLTVATAVAPLHVIAQQSVEPPAQPTVETTKQEAQNPPKTEAAKTEEQENDQYRHAPIVQSLARLMHVNVETAARMFEIFNVSVVVLGIVIPLIRIMPKLLRKRSEKIRSDIEEARKTTVDANSRLNAVEAKLASLDQEIAKFRAEVEQQIAQDEQRSKAALEEESARIVASAEQEIGVAAAQARRSLRHFAADLAIEQAVKKLVLTPETDRALIAEFVSETGRDGMNGGGKN
;
A
#
# COMPACT_ATOMS: atom_id res chain seq x y z
N MET A 1 -46.09 20.17 0.04
CA MET A 1 -45.23 21.35 0.27
C MET A 1 -43.98 21.26 -0.60
N LYS A 2 -43.43 22.40 -1.04
CA LYS A 2 -42.08 22.51 -1.62
C LYS A 2 -41.04 22.60 -0.50
N GLN A 3 -39.85 22.02 -0.68
CA GLN A 3 -38.63 22.40 0.06
C GLN A 3 -37.43 22.44 -0.90
N ASN A 4 -36.59 23.47 -0.74
CA ASN A 4 -35.39 23.72 -1.55
C ASN A 4 -34.15 23.00 -0.97
N PRO A 5 -33.12 22.73 -1.78
CA PRO A 5 -31.83 22.23 -1.31
C PRO A 5 -30.87 23.36 -0.86
N PRO A 6 -30.00 23.14 0.15
CA PRO A 6 -28.99 24.11 0.57
C PRO A 6 -27.70 24.04 -0.28
N GLN A 7 -27.58 24.90 -1.29
CA GLN A 7 -26.38 25.04 -2.15
C GLN A 7 -25.38 26.08 -1.61
N SER A 8 -24.68 25.81 -0.49
CA SER A 8 -23.74 26.78 0.09
C SER A 8 -22.59 26.20 0.93
N GLN A 9 -21.94 25.11 0.49
CA GLN A 9 -20.70 24.61 1.12
C GLN A 9 -19.56 24.24 0.15
N ASN A 10 -19.87 23.84 -1.09
CA ASN A 10 -18.85 23.34 -2.01
C ASN A 10 -17.97 24.44 -2.66
N SER A 11 -18.45 25.68 -2.76
CA SER A 11 -17.70 26.81 -3.33
C SER A 11 -16.53 27.28 -2.45
N ILE A 12 -16.69 27.19 -1.12
CA ILE A 12 -15.69 27.67 -0.14
C ILE A 12 -14.48 26.71 -0.05
N GLN A 13 -14.70 25.41 -0.31
CA GLN A 13 -13.64 24.39 -0.37
C GLN A 13 -12.72 24.62 -1.59
N LEU A 14 -13.30 24.91 -2.76
CA LEU A 14 -12.55 25.14 -4.00
C LEU A 14 -11.66 26.40 -3.92
N LEU A 15 -12.14 27.47 -3.30
CA LEU A 15 -11.36 28.71 -3.14
C LEU A 15 -10.09 28.50 -2.29
N LYS A 16 -10.18 27.68 -1.24
CA LYS A 16 -9.04 27.37 -0.34
C LYS A 16 -7.96 26.53 -1.01
N LEU A 17 -8.35 25.65 -1.94
CA LEU A 17 -7.41 24.79 -2.67
C LEU A 17 -6.55 25.59 -3.67
N ILE A 18 -7.13 26.60 -4.32
CA ILE A 18 -6.41 27.49 -5.25
C ILE A 18 -5.41 28.38 -4.50
N LEU A 19 -5.77 28.89 -3.32
CA LEU A 19 -4.90 29.79 -2.54
C LEU A 19 -3.67 29.06 -1.94
N LEU A 20 -3.75 27.74 -1.74
CA LEU A 20 -2.61 26.95 -1.26
C LEU A 20 -1.56 26.67 -2.35
N ALA A 21 -1.97 26.66 -3.63
CA ALA A 21 -1.10 26.32 -4.77
C ALA A 21 -0.15 27.46 -5.21
N VAL A 22 -0.39 28.70 -4.76
CA VAL A 22 0.36 29.90 -5.21
C VAL A 22 1.57 30.20 -4.31
N LEU A 23 1.64 29.65 -3.10
CA LEU A 23 2.65 30.02 -2.10
C LEU A 23 3.99 29.23 -2.19
N THR A 24 4.10 28.24 -3.08
CA THR A 24 5.25 27.30 -3.13
C THR A 24 6.30 27.57 -4.21
N VAL A 25 6.25 28.69 -4.94
CA VAL A 25 7.14 28.97 -6.08
C VAL A 25 8.20 30.06 -5.80
N ALA A 26 8.11 30.78 -4.67
CA ALA A 26 8.90 32.00 -4.43
C ALA A 26 10.23 31.83 -3.65
N THR A 27 10.97 30.72 -3.85
CA THR A 27 12.36 30.60 -3.33
C THR A 27 13.29 29.78 -4.24
N ALA A 28 13.81 30.39 -5.32
CA ALA A 28 15.04 29.94 -5.98
C ALA A 28 15.63 31.02 -6.90
N VAL A 29 16.95 30.92 -7.14
CA VAL A 29 17.74 31.59 -8.19
C VAL A 29 17.97 33.12 -8.04
N ALA A 30 19.14 33.46 -7.51
CA ALA A 30 19.81 34.72 -7.83
C ALA A 30 20.61 34.57 -9.15
N PRO A 31 20.67 35.60 -10.01
CA PRO A 31 21.65 35.68 -11.08
C PRO A 31 22.69 36.78 -10.82
N LEU A 32 23.93 36.38 -10.58
CA LEU A 32 25.06 37.13 -11.14
C LEU A 32 24.94 37.06 -12.66
N HIS A 33 25.13 38.18 -13.37
CA HIS A 33 25.96 38.30 -14.58
C HIS A 33 26.06 39.78 -14.97
N VAL A 34 27.30 40.25 -15.18
CA VAL A 34 27.64 41.56 -15.77
C VAL A 34 28.17 41.29 -17.17
N ILE A 35 27.73 42.05 -18.18
CA ILE A 35 28.45 42.34 -19.46
C ILE A 35 27.75 43.52 -20.17
N ALA A 36 28.46 44.16 -21.11
CA ALA A 36 28.31 45.55 -21.51
C ALA A 36 27.49 45.84 -22.81
N GLN A 37 27.51 47.12 -23.22
CA GLN A 37 27.05 47.75 -24.47
C GLN A 37 25.51 47.95 -24.62
N GLN A 38 24.92 49.00 -25.21
CA GLN A 38 25.24 50.34 -25.77
C GLN A 38 24.43 50.51 -27.09
N SER A 39 23.74 51.66 -27.25
CA SER A 39 23.13 52.24 -28.49
C SER A 39 21.62 52.06 -28.80
N VAL A 40 20.87 53.19 -28.77
CA VAL A 40 19.93 53.74 -29.81
C VAL A 40 18.60 53.02 -30.17
N GLU A 41 17.49 53.43 -29.53
CA GLU A 41 16.34 54.27 -30.03
C GLU A 41 15.90 54.25 -31.55
N PRO A 42 14.66 54.63 -31.98
CA PRO A 42 13.30 54.80 -31.37
C PRO A 42 12.31 53.73 -31.98
N PRO A 43 11.01 53.92 -32.36
CA PRO A 43 9.96 54.94 -32.06
C PRO A 43 8.51 54.40 -31.75
N ALA A 44 7.59 55.37 -31.56
CA ALA A 44 6.12 55.36 -31.76
C ALA A 44 5.16 54.66 -30.75
N GLN A 45 4.26 55.48 -30.18
CA GLN A 45 3.19 55.17 -29.21
C GLN A 45 1.79 55.17 -29.90
N PRO A 46 0.68 54.80 -29.22
CA PRO A 46 -0.03 55.74 -28.34
C PRO A 46 -0.47 55.13 -26.98
N THR A 47 -0.17 55.75 -25.82
CA THR A 47 -0.83 56.89 -25.14
C THR A 47 -2.07 56.52 -24.30
N VAL A 48 -1.93 56.52 -22.96
CA VAL A 48 -2.78 57.33 -22.05
C VAL A 48 -1.90 57.95 -20.96
N GLU A 49 -2.07 59.25 -20.80
CA GLU A 49 -1.26 60.22 -20.08
C GLU A 49 -1.22 60.10 -18.54
N THR A 50 -0.14 60.63 -17.93
CA THR A 50 -0.21 61.54 -16.78
C THR A 50 1.07 62.38 -16.70
N THR A 51 0.93 63.71 -16.48
CA THR A 51 2.00 64.73 -16.33
C THR A 51 2.89 64.97 -17.57
N LYS A 52 3.35 66.20 -17.88
CA LYS A 52 3.57 67.43 -17.10
C LYS A 52 3.54 68.66 -18.04
N GLN A 53 3.40 69.88 -17.51
CA GLN A 53 4.10 71.02 -18.10
C GLN A 53 4.50 72.08 -17.05
N GLU A 54 5.66 72.68 -17.31
CA GLU A 54 6.25 73.89 -16.71
C GLU A 54 5.38 75.14 -16.86
N ALA A 55 5.69 76.32 -16.31
CA ALA A 55 6.44 76.79 -15.12
C ALA A 55 6.45 78.34 -15.20
N GLN A 56 6.47 79.06 -14.08
CA GLN A 56 7.07 80.41 -13.85
C GLN A 56 6.48 81.08 -12.59
N ASN A 57 7.29 81.91 -11.93
CA ASN A 57 7.06 82.59 -10.64
C ASN A 57 6.99 84.12 -10.85
N PRO A 58 6.65 84.96 -9.84
CA PRO A 58 5.62 84.86 -8.80
C PRO A 58 4.76 86.18 -8.80
N PRO A 59 3.85 86.53 -7.84
CA PRO A 59 4.26 86.95 -6.48
C PRO A 59 3.26 86.71 -5.31
N LYS A 60 3.83 86.41 -4.13
CA LYS A 60 3.44 86.88 -2.78
C LYS A 60 2.10 86.48 -2.12
N THR A 61 2.28 86.03 -0.87
CA THR A 61 1.43 86.19 0.35
C THR A 61 0.41 85.08 0.69
N GLU A 62 0.44 84.68 1.96
CA GLU A 62 -0.64 84.01 2.74
C GLU A 62 -0.99 82.54 2.47
N ALA A 63 0.00 81.64 2.59
CA ALA A 63 -0.25 80.23 2.96
C ALA A 63 0.81 79.63 3.92
N ALA A 64 1.73 80.43 4.47
CA ALA A 64 2.68 80.03 5.53
C ALA A 64 2.07 80.20 6.95
N LYS A 65 0.81 79.80 7.03
CA LYS A 65 -0.06 79.59 8.20
C LYS A 65 -0.89 78.39 7.71
N THR A 66 -0.69 77.17 8.18
CA THR A 66 -1.16 76.73 9.50
C THR A 66 -0.66 75.29 9.71
N GLU A 67 0.51 75.10 10.32
CA GLU A 67 0.88 73.83 10.98
C GLU A 67 1.09 74.09 12.48
N GLU A 68 1.91 75.09 12.83
CA GLU A 68 1.96 75.64 14.19
C GLU A 68 0.57 76.11 14.65
N GLN A 69 -0.15 76.87 13.81
CA GLN A 69 -1.51 77.32 14.13
C GLN A 69 -2.54 76.18 14.19
N GLU A 70 -2.32 75.04 13.55
CA GLU A 70 -3.24 73.89 13.66
C GLU A 70 -3.00 73.16 14.99
N ASN A 71 -1.74 72.94 15.32
CA ASN A 71 -1.32 72.33 16.59
C ASN A 71 -1.77 73.20 17.79
N ASP A 72 -1.59 74.52 17.69
CA ASP A 72 -2.07 75.48 18.69
C ASP A 72 -3.60 75.51 18.79
N GLN A 73 -4.34 75.23 17.71
CA GLN A 73 -5.80 75.09 17.76
C GLN A 73 -6.23 73.86 18.60
N TYR A 74 -5.50 72.75 18.55
CA TYR A 74 -5.72 71.62 19.48
C TYR A 74 -5.34 71.97 20.93
N ARG A 75 -4.31 72.80 21.14
CA ARG A 75 -3.93 73.31 22.48
C ARG A 75 -4.96 74.26 23.09
N HIS A 76 -5.73 74.95 22.26
CA HIS A 76 -6.76 75.90 22.67
C HIS A 76 -8.20 75.36 22.64
N ALA A 77 -8.40 74.05 22.54
CA ALA A 77 -9.73 73.44 22.58
C ALA A 77 -10.54 73.87 23.83
N PRO A 78 -11.89 74.01 23.73
CA PRO A 78 -12.72 74.57 24.82
C PRO A 78 -12.68 73.75 26.12
N ILE A 79 -12.33 72.46 26.02
CA ILE A 79 -12.16 71.54 27.15
C ILE A 79 -10.86 71.86 27.92
N VAL A 80 -9.79 72.27 27.22
CA VAL A 80 -8.52 72.69 27.83
C VAL A 80 -8.65 74.08 28.45
N GLN A 81 -9.33 75.02 27.76
CA GLN A 81 -9.53 76.39 28.26
C GLN A 81 -10.46 76.49 29.48
N SER A 82 -11.42 75.57 29.62
CA SER A 82 -12.33 75.53 30.77
C SER A 82 -11.62 74.95 32.01
N LEU A 83 -10.81 73.91 31.82
CA LEU A 83 -10.03 73.31 32.90
C LEU A 83 -8.91 74.25 33.41
N ALA A 84 -8.24 74.99 32.51
CA ALA A 84 -7.24 75.99 32.88
C ALA A 84 -7.82 77.14 33.74
N ARG A 85 -9.04 77.61 33.40
CA ARG A 85 -9.74 78.67 34.16
C ARG A 85 -10.15 78.24 35.57
N LEU A 86 -10.46 76.96 35.77
CA LEU A 86 -10.82 76.44 37.10
C LEU A 86 -9.58 76.28 38.01
N MET A 87 -8.41 76.01 37.42
CA MET A 87 -7.18 75.66 38.16
C MET A 87 -6.16 76.79 38.31
N HIS A 88 -6.37 77.98 37.71
CA HIS A 88 -5.43 79.12 37.77
C HIS A 88 -4.01 78.82 37.23
N VAL A 89 -3.86 77.92 36.25
CA VAL A 89 -2.57 77.56 35.63
C VAL A 89 -2.51 77.98 34.17
N ASN A 90 -1.31 78.35 33.71
CA ASN A 90 -1.04 78.82 32.34
C ASN A 90 -1.40 77.76 31.28
N VAL A 91 -2.08 78.19 30.20
CA VAL A 91 -2.75 77.33 29.21
C VAL A 91 -1.77 76.37 28.51
N GLU A 92 -0.55 76.83 28.24
CA GLU A 92 0.48 76.02 27.58
C GLU A 92 0.99 74.86 28.46
N THR A 93 1.05 75.06 29.78
CA THR A 93 1.34 73.97 30.73
C THR A 93 0.19 72.97 30.79
N ALA A 94 -1.06 73.44 30.79
CA ALA A 94 -2.24 72.57 30.77
C ALA A 94 -2.31 71.72 29.49
N ALA A 95 -2.02 72.32 28.32
CA ALA A 95 -2.00 71.62 27.04
C ALA A 95 -0.92 70.53 26.99
N ARG A 96 0.32 70.84 27.44
CA ARG A 96 1.42 69.85 27.50
C ARG A 96 1.12 68.70 28.46
N MET A 97 0.46 68.97 29.59
CA MET A 97 0.00 67.92 30.51
C MET A 97 -1.07 67.03 29.88
N PHE A 98 -1.98 67.58 29.07
CA PHE A 98 -2.99 66.79 28.36
C PHE A 98 -2.37 65.93 27.23
N GLU A 99 -1.38 66.45 26.51
CA GLU A 99 -0.61 65.73 25.50
C GLU A 99 0.13 64.53 26.12
N ILE A 100 0.88 64.76 27.19
CA ILE A 100 1.59 63.70 27.95
C ILE A 100 0.59 62.68 28.51
N PHE A 101 -0.56 63.12 29.02
CA PHE A 101 -1.60 62.23 29.52
C PHE A 101 -2.19 61.35 28.41
N ASN A 102 -2.51 61.92 27.24
CA ASN A 102 -3.03 61.18 26.09
C ASN A 102 -2.03 60.12 25.60
N VAL A 103 -0.77 60.51 25.36
CA VAL A 103 0.29 59.56 24.99
C VAL A 103 0.48 58.49 26.06
N SER A 104 0.43 58.85 27.34
CA SER A 104 0.52 57.88 28.44
C SER A 104 -0.64 56.89 28.44
N VAL A 105 -1.87 57.33 28.19
CA VAL A 105 -3.05 56.45 28.09
C VAL A 105 -2.93 55.48 26.92
N VAL A 106 -2.49 55.95 25.74
CA VAL A 106 -2.27 55.10 24.55
C VAL A 106 -1.13 54.10 24.78
N VAL A 107 0.02 54.56 25.28
CA VAL A 107 1.17 53.70 25.58
C VAL A 107 0.81 52.67 26.64
N LEU A 108 0.15 53.06 27.74
CA LEU A 108 -0.26 52.15 28.80
C LEU A 108 -1.30 51.14 28.29
N GLY A 109 -2.24 51.57 27.45
CA GLY A 109 -3.24 50.74 26.79
C GLY A 109 -2.65 49.68 25.85
N ILE A 110 -1.46 49.91 25.27
CA ILE A 110 -0.74 48.94 24.42
C ILE A 110 0.24 48.09 25.23
N VAL A 111 1.00 48.71 26.14
CA VAL A 111 2.08 48.06 26.89
C VAL A 111 1.55 47.07 27.93
N ILE A 112 0.46 47.39 28.64
CA ILE A 112 -0.16 46.46 29.61
C ILE A 112 -0.55 45.12 28.95
N PRO A 113 -1.36 45.07 27.88
CA PRO A 113 -1.70 43.79 27.25
C PRO A 113 -0.47 43.12 26.61
N LEU A 114 0.49 43.90 26.07
CA LEU A 114 1.70 43.34 25.49
C LEU A 114 2.54 42.57 26.53
N ILE A 115 2.84 43.18 27.68
CA ILE A 115 3.56 42.53 28.79
C ILE A 115 2.77 41.33 29.35
N ARG A 116 1.43 41.37 29.32
CA ARG A 116 0.55 40.30 29.80
C ARG A 116 0.46 39.09 28.86
N ILE A 117 0.58 39.31 27.54
CA ILE A 117 0.32 38.31 26.49
C ILE A 117 1.63 37.75 25.92
N MET A 118 2.63 38.60 25.65
CA MET A 118 3.91 38.21 25.03
C MET A 118 4.62 37.05 25.75
N PRO A 119 4.86 37.07 27.08
CA PRO A 119 5.53 35.96 27.76
C PRO A 119 4.71 34.66 27.72
N LYS A 120 3.37 34.73 27.63
CA LYS A 120 2.52 33.53 27.48
C LYS A 120 2.66 32.93 26.09
N LEU A 121 2.75 33.75 25.04
CA LEU A 121 2.97 33.28 23.67
C LEU A 121 4.36 32.67 23.50
N LEU A 122 5.40 33.36 23.98
CA LEU A 122 6.78 32.84 23.92
C LEU A 122 6.91 31.54 24.72
N ARG A 123 6.36 31.47 25.94
CA ARG A 123 6.36 30.24 26.74
C ARG A 123 5.66 29.08 26.03
N LYS A 124 4.48 29.28 25.43
CA LYS A 124 3.80 28.25 24.63
C LYS A 124 4.64 27.78 23.43
N ARG A 125 5.36 28.69 22.76
CA ARG A 125 6.28 28.33 21.66
C ARG A 125 7.48 27.54 22.18
N SER A 126 8.09 27.92 23.30
CA SER A 126 9.19 27.17 23.93
C SER A 126 8.76 25.79 24.42
N GLU A 127 7.57 25.66 25.02
CA GLU A 127 6.99 24.38 25.43
C GLU A 127 6.72 23.49 24.21
N LYS A 128 6.16 24.04 23.12
CA LYS A 128 6.00 23.29 21.87
C LYS A 128 7.34 22.86 21.26
N ILE A 129 8.33 23.75 21.16
CA ILE A 129 9.65 23.39 20.59
C ILE A 129 10.32 22.29 21.42
N ARG A 130 10.20 22.32 22.75
CA ARG A 130 10.70 21.23 23.62
C ARG A 130 9.99 19.91 23.32
N SER A 131 8.66 19.92 23.27
CA SER A 131 7.85 18.74 22.91
C SER A 131 8.22 18.19 21.53
N ASP A 132 8.34 19.05 20.52
CA ASP A 132 8.67 18.66 19.14
C ASP A 132 10.09 18.06 19.05
N ILE A 133 11.05 18.56 19.85
CA ILE A 133 12.43 18.01 19.94
C ILE A 133 12.46 16.68 20.72
N GLU A 134 11.67 16.54 21.78
CA GLU A 134 11.54 15.29 22.54
C GLU A 134 10.86 14.20 21.71
N GLU A 135 9.81 14.55 20.96
CA GLU A 135 9.12 13.66 20.02
C GLU A 135 10.02 13.26 18.84
N ALA A 136 10.77 14.20 18.27
CA ALA A 136 11.75 13.90 17.23
C ALA A 136 12.83 12.93 17.76
N ARG A 137 13.40 13.18 18.95
CA ARG A 137 14.36 12.26 19.59
C ARG A 137 13.78 10.87 19.81
N LYS A 138 12.56 10.78 20.35
CA LYS A 138 11.86 9.50 20.56
C LYS A 138 11.68 8.75 19.23
N THR A 139 11.26 9.46 18.18
CA THR A 139 11.05 8.90 16.84
C THR A 139 12.36 8.40 16.23
N THR A 140 13.46 9.14 16.37
CA THR A 140 14.81 8.69 15.93
C THR A 140 15.28 7.46 16.70
N VAL A 141 15.06 7.40 18.02
CA VAL A 141 15.44 6.23 18.83
C VAL A 141 14.62 5.00 18.44
N ASP A 142 13.30 5.14 18.24
CA ASP A 142 12.43 4.06 17.76
C ASP A 142 12.87 3.58 16.35
N ALA A 143 13.08 4.50 15.40
CA ALA A 143 13.55 4.18 14.05
C ALA A 143 14.90 3.43 14.06
N ASN A 144 15.88 3.90 14.85
CA ASN A 144 17.17 3.22 15.01
C ASN A 144 17.01 1.85 15.69
N SER A 145 16.11 1.70 16.67
CA SER A 145 15.86 0.41 17.31
C SER A 145 15.27 -0.61 16.32
N ARG A 146 14.38 -0.17 15.42
CA ARG A 146 13.79 -0.99 14.35
C ARG A 146 14.83 -1.35 13.29
N LEU A 147 15.69 -0.40 12.91
CA LEU A 147 16.80 -0.65 11.99
C LEU A 147 17.73 -1.73 12.54
N ASN A 148 18.22 -1.57 13.77
CA ASN A 148 19.08 -2.55 14.43
C ASN A 148 18.42 -3.93 14.54
N ALA A 149 17.10 -3.98 14.80
CA ALA A 149 16.34 -5.23 14.85
C ALA A 149 16.18 -5.90 13.47
N VAL A 150 16.12 -5.12 12.38
CA VAL A 150 16.14 -5.64 11.01
C VAL A 150 17.54 -6.11 10.62
N GLU A 151 18.58 -5.33 10.91
CA GLU A 151 19.98 -5.71 10.66
C GLU A 151 20.36 -7.01 11.39
N ALA A 152 19.98 -7.14 12.66
CA ALA A 152 20.19 -8.37 13.42
C ALA A 152 19.47 -9.58 12.79
N LYS A 153 18.26 -9.40 12.26
CA LYS A 153 17.52 -10.44 11.53
C LYS A 153 18.19 -10.80 10.20
N LEU A 154 18.63 -9.81 9.44
CA LEU A 154 19.36 -10.02 8.18
C LEU A 154 20.66 -10.81 8.43
N ALA A 155 21.42 -10.45 9.47
CA ALA A 155 22.62 -11.19 9.87
C ALA A 155 22.32 -12.63 10.33
N SER A 156 21.16 -12.88 10.96
CA SER A 156 20.75 -14.26 11.30
C SER A 156 20.24 -15.07 10.11
N LEU A 157 19.68 -14.42 9.08
CA LEU A 157 19.11 -15.10 7.91
C LEU A 157 20.17 -15.86 7.10
N ASP A 158 21.40 -15.34 6.95
CA ASP A 158 22.47 -16.07 6.28
C ASP A 158 22.79 -17.40 6.99
N GLN A 159 22.75 -17.41 8.32
CA GLN A 159 22.95 -18.62 9.12
C GLN A 159 21.75 -19.57 9.03
N GLU A 160 20.52 -19.06 8.99
CA GLU A 160 19.31 -19.88 8.76
C GLU A 160 19.30 -20.49 7.36
N ILE A 161 19.67 -19.73 6.32
CA ILE A 161 19.79 -20.21 4.94
C ILE A 161 20.87 -21.30 4.84
N ALA A 162 22.02 -21.13 5.51
CA ALA A 162 23.06 -22.15 5.55
C ALA A 162 22.58 -23.44 6.24
N LYS A 163 21.88 -23.33 7.38
CA LYS A 163 21.28 -24.48 8.08
C LYS A 163 20.21 -25.17 7.23
N PHE A 164 19.29 -24.41 6.64
CA PHE A 164 18.22 -24.93 5.79
C PHE A 164 18.77 -25.65 4.56
N ARG A 165 19.82 -25.11 3.91
CA ARG A 165 20.50 -25.80 2.80
C ARG A 165 21.12 -27.13 3.24
N ALA A 166 21.81 -27.16 4.39
CA ALA A 166 22.41 -28.39 4.91
C ALA A 166 21.34 -29.44 5.29
N GLU A 167 20.22 -28.99 5.88
CA GLU A 167 19.09 -29.85 6.22
C GLU A 167 18.39 -30.40 4.96
N VAL A 168 18.13 -29.56 3.96
CA VAL A 168 17.54 -29.98 2.67
C VAL A 168 18.46 -30.97 1.93
N GLU A 169 19.77 -30.73 1.89
CA GLU A 169 20.73 -31.68 1.29
C GLU A 169 20.69 -33.04 1.99
N GLN A 170 20.65 -33.03 3.33
CA GLN A 170 20.51 -34.25 4.13
C GLN A 170 19.16 -34.96 3.89
N GLN A 171 18.06 -34.22 3.80
CA GLN A 171 16.74 -34.77 3.50
C GLN A 171 16.70 -35.38 2.09
N ILE A 172 17.22 -34.68 1.08
CA ILE A 172 17.32 -35.19 -0.31
C ILE A 172 18.13 -36.49 -0.35
N ALA A 173 19.27 -36.57 0.34
CA ALA A 173 20.07 -37.79 0.37
C ALA A 173 19.35 -38.98 1.06
N GLN A 174 18.57 -38.72 2.11
CA GLN A 174 17.77 -39.75 2.78
C GLN A 174 16.57 -40.19 1.93
N ASP A 175 15.89 -39.25 1.29
CA ASP A 175 14.72 -39.54 0.46
C ASP A 175 15.13 -40.17 -0.87
N GLU A 176 16.29 -39.86 -1.45
CA GLU A 176 16.86 -40.59 -2.58
C GLU A 176 17.10 -42.07 -2.22
N GLN A 177 17.67 -42.36 -1.05
CA GLN A 177 17.87 -43.73 -0.57
C GLN A 177 16.55 -44.47 -0.36
N ARG A 178 15.56 -43.82 0.27
CA ARG A 178 14.21 -44.39 0.47
C ARG A 178 13.49 -44.62 -0.85
N SER A 179 13.53 -43.66 -1.78
CA SER A 179 12.91 -43.77 -3.09
C SER A 179 13.55 -44.87 -3.94
N LYS A 180 14.88 -45.04 -3.90
CA LYS A 180 15.55 -46.17 -4.56
C LYS A 180 15.11 -47.51 -3.98
N ALA A 181 15.14 -47.67 -2.65
CA ALA A 181 14.70 -48.91 -2.01
C ALA A 181 13.22 -49.24 -2.30
N ALA A 182 12.33 -48.25 -2.26
CA ALA A 182 10.91 -48.43 -2.59
C ALA A 182 10.70 -48.76 -4.08
N LEU A 183 11.47 -48.14 -4.99
CA LEU A 183 11.40 -48.42 -6.42
C LEU A 183 11.95 -49.81 -6.76
N GLU A 184 13.01 -50.26 -6.07
CA GLU A 184 13.54 -51.61 -6.18
C GLU A 184 12.50 -52.65 -5.71
N GLU A 185 11.88 -52.46 -4.53
CA GLU A 185 10.82 -53.35 -4.04
C GLU A 185 9.63 -53.40 -5.00
N GLU A 186 9.15 -52.24 -5.46
CA GLU A 186 8.00 -52.16 -6.37
C GLU A 186 8.33 -52.76 -7.74
N SER A 187 9.55 -52.58 -8.26
CA SER A 187 9.98 -53.24 -9.50
C SER A 187 9.98 -54.77 -9.37
N ALA A 188 10.45 -55.31 -8.25
CA ALA A 188 10.45 -56.75 -7.99
C ALA A 188 9.01 -57.28 -7.84
N ARG A 189 8.14 -56.52 -7.18
CA ARG A 189 6.70 -56.81 -7.03
C ARG A 189 5.99 -56.86 -8.39
N ILE A 190 6.24 -55.88 -9.26
CA ILE A 190 5.67 -55.82 -10.62
C ILE A 190 6.16 -57.01 -11.46
N VAL A 191 7.45 -57.34 -11.41
CA VAL A 191 7.99 -58.51 -12.15
C VAL A 191 7.34 -59.80 -11.65
N ALA A 192 7.24 -60.02 -10.34
CA ALA A 192 6.61 -61.21 -9.79
C ALA A 192 5.11 -61.32 -10.16
N SER A 193 4.36 -60.20 -10.16
CA SER A 193 2.96 -60.19 -10.63
C SER A 193 2.87 -60.53 -12.11
N ALA A 194 3.72 -59.95 -12.95
CA ALA A 194 3.76 -60.22 -14.38
C ALA A 194 4.12 -61.68 -14.68
N GLU A 195 5.08 -62.27 -13.98
CA GLU A 195 5.42 -63.70 -14.10
C GLU A 195 4.24 -64.60 -13.71
N GLN A 196 3.52 -64.27 -12.63
CA GLN A 196 2.31 -64.99 -12.21
C GLN A 196 1.19 -64.88 -13.26
N GLU A 197 0.92 -63.69 -13.78
CA GLU A 197 -0.08 -63.43 -14.82
C GLU A 197 0.26 -64.17 -16.12
N ILE A 198 1.51 -64.12 -16.57
CA ILE A 198 2.02 -64.88 -17.73
C ILE A 198 1.85 -66.39 -17.48
N GLY A 199 2.15 -66.88 -16.28
CA GLY A 199 1.97 -68.28 -15.90
C GLY A 199 0.51 -68.74 -16.00
N VAL A 200 -0.42 -67.95 -15.47
CA VAL A 200 -1.87 -68.21 -15.54
C VAL A 200 -2.36 -68.16 -16.99
N ALA A 201 -1.99 -67.13 -17.76
CA ALA A 201 -2.37 -66.98 -19.16
C ALA A 201 -1.83 -68.12 -20.03
N ALA A 202 -0.57 -68.54 -19.82
CA ALA A 202 0.04 -69.67 -20.52
C ALA A 202 -0.63 -71.01 -20.16
N ALA A 203 -1.01 -71.21 -18.88
CA ALA A 203 -1.76 -72.39 -18.46
C ALA A 203 -3.17 -72.44 -19.09
N GLN A 204 -3.86 -71.29 -19.13
CA GLN A 204 -5.15 -71.14 -19.80
C GLN A 204 -5.04 -71.42 -21.31
N ALA A 205 -4.09 -70.80 -22.00
CA ALA A 205 -3.86 -71.01 -23.44
C ALA A 205 -3.56 -72.49 -23.77
N ARG A 206 -2.71 -73.15 -22.97
CA ARG A 206 -2.43 -74.59 -23.10
C ARG A 206 -3.69 -75.45 -22.88
N ARG A 207 -4.57 -75.05 -21.96
CA ARG A 207 -5.84 -75.76 -21.73
C ARG A 207 -6.82 -75.58 -22.89
N SER A 208 -6.95 -74.36 -23.43
CA SER A 208 -7.77 -74.09 -24.61
C SER A 208 -7.29 -74.87 -25.84
N LEU A 209 -5.97 -74.92 -26.08
CA LEU A 209 -5.40 -75.72 -27.17
C LEU A 209 -5.66 -77.22 -27.03
N ARG A 210 -5.60 -77.76 -25.80
CA ARG A 210 -5.93 -79.17 -25.53
C ARG A 210 -7.40 -79.49 -25.78
N HIS A 211 -8.31 -78.61 -25.37
CA HIS A 211 -9.74 -78.77 -25.64
C HIS A 211 -10.02 -78.72 -27.14
N PHE A 212 -9.50 -77.71 -27.85
CA PHE A 212 -9.65 -77.62 -29.31
C PHE A 212 -9.10 -78.84 -30.06
N ALA A 213 -7.96 -79.38 -29.63
CA ALA A 213 -7.40 -80.61 -30.20
C ALA A 213 -8.27 -81.85 -29.90
N ALA A 214 -8.89 -81.93 -28.72
CA ALA A 214 -9.82 -83.00 -28.38
C ALA A 214 -11.12 -82.90 -29.21
N ASP A 215 -11.68 -81.71 -29.36
CA ASP A 215 -12.87 -81.45 -30.18
C ASP A 215 -12.62 -81.86 -31.65
N LEU A 216 -11.47 -81.48 -32.22
CA LEU A 216 -11.07 -81.88 -33.57
C LEU A 216 -10.85 -83.41 -33.68
N ALA A 217 -10.27 -84.06 -32.67
CA ALA A 217 -10.10 -85.50 -32.65
C ALA A 217 -11.45 -86.24 -32.59
N ILE A 218 -12.42 -85.75 -31.80
CA ILE A 218 -13.79 -86.25 -31.74
C ILE A 218 -14.48 -86.07 -33.09
N GLU A 219 -14.37 -84.89 -33.73
CA GLU A 219 -14.95 -84.62 -35.04
C GLU A 219 -14.41 -85.58 -36.12
N GLN A 220 -13.10 -85.86 -36.11
CA GLN A 220 -12.48 -86.83 -37.02
C GLN A 220 -12.89 -88.27 -36.69
N ALA A 221 -13.01 -88.63 -35.41
CA ALA A 221 -13.49 -89.95 -35.00
C ALA A 221 -14.93 -90.20 -35.46
N VAL A 222 -15.83 -89.23 -35.27
CA VAL A 222 -17.23 -89.28 -35.75
C VAL A 222 -17.28 -89.45 -37.27
N LYS A 223 -16.44 -88.74 -38.04
CA LYS A 223 -16.33 -88.90 -39.51
C LYS A 223 -15.78 -90.26 -39.96
N LYS A 224 -15.07 -90.98 -39.08
CA LYS A 224 -14.48 -92.30 -39.35
C LYS A 224 -15.30 -93.46 -38.77
N LEU A 225 -16.31 -93.18 -37.96
CA LEU A 225 -17.15 -94.16 -37.29
C LEU A 225 -18.17 -94.73 -38.28
N VAL A 226 -17.94 -95.98 -38.70
CA VAL A 226 -18.84 -96.74 -39.57
C VAL A 226 -19.67 -97.69 -38.69
N LEU A 227 -20.94 -97.35 -38.49
CA LEU A 227 -21.88 -98.23 -37.78
C LEU A 227 -22.27 -99.40 -38.69
N THR A 228 -22.08 -100.62 -38.19
CA THR A 228 -22.59 -101.85 -38.81
C THR A 228 -23.54 -102.55 -37.83
N PRO A 229 -24.58 -103.25 -38.31
CA PRO A 229 -25.57 -103.87 -37.44
C PRO A 229 -24.99 -104.98 -36.53
N GLU A 230 -23.83 -105.53 -36.87
CA GLU A 230 -23.06 -106.44 -36.02
C GLU A 230 -22.39 -105.70 -34.86
N THR A 231 -21.85 -104.50 -35.10
CA THR A 231 -21.21 -103.66 -34.09
C THR A 231 -22.22 -103.15 -33.07
N ASP A 232 -23.40 -102.72 -33.54
CA ASP A 232 -24.49 -102.27 -32.65
C ASP A 232 -24.94 -103.38 -31.70
N ARG A 233 -25.05 -104.63 -32.18
CA ARG A 233 -25.40 -105.79 -31.35
C ARG A 233 -24.34 -106.10 -30.30
N ALA A 234 -23.05 -105.94 -30.63
CA ALA A 234 -21.96 -106.12 -29.68
C ALA A 234 -22.00 -105.04 -28.59
N LEU A 235 -22.19 -103.77 -28.95
CA LEU A 235 -22.32 -102.65 -28.02
C LEU A 235 -23.51 -102.81 -27.06
N ILE A 236 -24.67 -103.26 -27.57
CA ILE A 236 -25.85 -103.53 -26.73
C ILE A 236 -25.57 -104.67 -25.74
N ALA A 237 -24.90 -105.75 -26.18
CA ALA A 237 -24.55 -106.86 -25.29
C ALA A 237 -23.57 -106.45 -24.19
N GLU A 238 -22.55 -105.65 -24.53
CA GLU A 238 -21.58 -105.11 -23.57
C GLU A 238 -22.25 -104.16 -22.57
N PHE A 239 -23.07 -103.21 -23.03
CA PHE A 239 -23.81 -102.27 -22.17
C PHE A 239 -24.77 -102.98 -21.19
N VAL A 240 -25.48 -104.02 -21.65
CA VAL A 240 -26.33 -104.84 -20.77
C VAL A 240 -25.49 -105.61 -19.74
N SER A 241 -24.32 -106.11 -20.12
CA SER A 241 -23.41 -106.78 -19.18
C SER A 241 -22.81 -105.82 -18.14
N GLU A 242 -22.51 -104.59 -18.53
CA GLU A 242 -21.97 -103.56 -17.64
C GLU A 242 -23.04 -103.03 -16.68
N THR A 243 -24.25 -102.74 -17.17
CA THR A 243 -25.40 -102.35 -16.34
C THR A 243 -25.74 -103.45 -15.32
N GLY A 244 -25.70 -104.71 -15.73
CA GLY A 244 -25.89 -105.87 -14.84
C GLY A 244 -24.78 -105.99 -13.78
N ARG A 245 -23.53 -105.68 -14.15
CA ARG A 245 -22.37 -105.72 -13.24
C ARG A 245 -22.37 -104.57 -12.22
N ASP A 246 -22.76 -103.36 -12.64
CA ASP A 246 -22.82 -102.19 -11.76
C ASP A 246 -24.02 -102.26 -10.80
N GLY A 247 -25.17 -102.76 -11.29
CA GLY A 247 -26.32 -103.10 -10.44
C GLY A 247 -26.03 -104.17 -9.38
N MET A 248 -25.13 -105.12 -9.66
CA MET A 248 -24.64 -106.11 -8.69
C MET A 248 -23.70 -105.50 -7.63
N ASN A 249 -23.01 -104.40 -7.96
CA ASN A 249 -21.98 -103.80 -7.11
C ASN A 249 -22.52 -102.62 -6.26
N GLY A 250 -23.59 -101.95 -6.72
CA GLY A 250 -24.26 -100.86 -6.00
C GLY A 250 -25.17 -101.29 -4.85
N GLY A 251 -25.56 -102.57 -4.77
CA GLY A 251 -26.51 -103.09 -3.77
C GLY A 251 -25.98 -103.22 -2.32
N GLY A 252 -24.91 -102.52 -1.95
CA GLY A 252 -24.08 -102.86 -0.79
C GLY A 252 -23.44 -101.69 -0.03
N LYS A 253 -24.10 -100.53 0.08
CA LYS A 253 -23.85 -99.48 1.11
C LYS A 253 -24.96 -98.42 1.10
N ASN A 254 -25.61 -98.25 2.26
CA ASN A 254 -26.33 -97.07 2.77
C ASN A 254 -27.07 -96.17 1.77
#